data_AF-A0A6I9YEG3-F1
#
_entry.id   AF-A0A6I9YEG3-F1
#
_cell.length_a   1.000
_cell.length_b   1.000
_cell.length_c   1.000
_cell.angle_alpha   90.00
_cell.angle_beta   90.00
_cell.angle_gamma   90.00
#
_symmetry.space_group_name_H-M   'P 1'
#
loop_
_entity.id
_entity.type
_entity.pdbx_description
1 polymer ?
#
loop_
_entity_poly.entity_id
_entity_poly.type
_entity_poly.pdbx_seq_one_letter_code
_entity_poly.pdbx_strand_id
1 'polypeptide(L)'
;MHGNVGHPLECFKYASKPVSYIIGIDNSGFVKDVTQRYDPAWMTATRKCRVDAQWWEDTLEPYKSSFVERDAKEEREFVAKLQDQPLPQSISEYKNHPLYALKRHLLKYEAIYPETAAILGYCRGEAVYSRDCIHTLHSKDTWLKQARVVRIGEVPYKMVKGCSNQARKARMAEAANRDKMDLPLFGLWQTEKYQPPLAVDGRVPRNEFGNVYLFQPCMLPIGCVQLNLPSLHRVARKLDIDCVPAVTGFDFHGGYSHPV
;
A
#
# COMPACT_ATOMS: atom_id res chain seq x y z
N MET A 1 -16.85 -43.92 -6.65
CA MET A 1 -15.89 -42.93 -7.17
C MET A 1 -14.54 -43.62 -7.29
N HIS A 2 -13.95 -43.74 -8.48
CA HIS A 2 -12.56 -44.17 -8.60
C HIS A 2 -11.70 -43.05 -8.00
N GLY A 3 -11.14 -43.29 -6.82
CA GLY A 3 -10.43 -42.28 -6.04
C GLY A 3 -9.04 -42.09 -6.59
N ASN A 4 -8.84 -41.03 -7.38
CA ASN A 4 -7.51 -40.63 -7.82
C ASN A 4 -6.81 -39.89 -6.67
N VAL A 5 -5.81 -40.53 -6.07
CA VAL A 5 -4.98 -39.97 -4.99
C VAL A 5 -3.86 -39.15 -5.61
N GLY A 6 -3.61 -37.94 -5.10
CA GLY A 6 -2.48 -37.11 -5.55
C GLY A 6 -2.71 -36.35 -6.86
N HIS A 7 -3.96 -36.22 -7.31
CA HIS A 7 -4.33 -35.45 -8.52
C HIS A 7 -5.19 -34.21 -8.21
N PRO A 8 -4.62 -33.12 -7.63
CA PRO A 8 -5.38 -31.93 -7.23
C PRO A 8 -6.22 -31.28 -8.34
N LEU A 9 -5.69 -31.24 -9.57
CA LEU A 9 -6.38 -30.62 -10.71
C LEU A 9 -7.65 -31.39 -11.11
N GLU A 10 -7.68 -32.70 -10.92
CA GLU A 10 -8.88 -33.50 -11.16
C GLU A 10 -9.95 -33.21 -10.12
N CYS A 11 -9.57 -33.07 -8.84
CA CYS A 11 -10.49 -32.65 -7.80
C CYS A 11 -11.15 -31.31 -8.15
N PHE A 12 -10.37 -30.34 -8.64
CA PHE A 12 -10.93 -29.07 -9.10
C PHE A 12 -11.84 -29.25 -10.32
N LYS A 13 -11.48 -30.09 -11.29
CA LYS A 13 -12.28 -30.34 -12.50
C LYS A 13 -13.68 -30.86 -12.17
N TYR A 14 -13.80 -31.76 -11.20
CA TYR A 14 -15.07 -32.38 -10.81
C TYR A 14 -15.84 -31.60 -9.74
N ALA A 15 -15.24 -30.59 -9.11
CA ALA A 15 -15.92 -29.74 -8.13
C ALA A 15 -16.96 -28.82 -8.77
N SER A 16 -18.08 -28.61 -8.08
CA SER A 16 -19.11 -27.63 -8.43
C SER A 16 -18.51 -26.22 -8.55
N LYS A 17 -18.93 -25.47 -9.58
CA LYS A 17 -18.42 -24.13 -9.88
C LYS A 17 -19.39 -23.03 -9.44
N PRO A 18 -18.91 -21.87 -8.96
CA PRO A 18 -17.49 -21.51 -8.78
C PRO A 18 -16.87 -22.13 -7.52
N VAL A 19 -15.59 -22.49 -7.60
CA VAL A 19 -14.79 -22.89 -6.42
C VAL A 19 -14.20 -21.63 -5.81
N SER A 20 -14.42 -21.39 -4.52
CA SER A 20 -13.88 -20.21 -3.81
C SER A 20 -12.96 -20.58 -2.66
N TYR A 21 -13.30 -21.62 -1.90
CA TYR A 21 -12.56 -22.06 -0.72
C TYR A 21 -12.40 -23.58 -0.75
N ILE A 22 -11.18 -24.05 -0.57
CA ILE A 22 -10.86 -25.46 -0.32
C ILE A 22 -10.06 -25.50 0.97
N ILE A 23 -10.66 -26.12 1.98
CA ILE A 23 -10.13 -26.14 3.34
C ILE A 23 -9.71 -27.57 3.68
N GLY A 24 -8.48 -27.72 4.15
CA GLY A 24 -7.97 -28.94 4.75
C GLY A 24 -8.20 -28.92 6.25
N ILE A 25 -8.72 -30.03 6.79
CA ILE A 25 -8.86 -30.25 8.22
C ILE A 25 -8.09 -31.52 8.56
N ASP A 26 -7.18 -31.45 9.52
CA ASP A 26 -6.38 -32.60 9.93
C ASP A 26 -7.02 -33.39 11.09
N ASN A 27 -6.40 -34.51 11.47
CA ASN A 27 -6.89 -35.37 12.55
C ASN A 27 -6.87 -34.70 13.94
N SER A 28 -6.13 -33.61 14.08
CA SER A 28 -6.05 -32.81 15.30
C SER A 28 -7.07 -31.66 15.31
N GLY A 29 -7.86 -31.51 14.24
CA GLY A 29 -8.85 -30.45 14.08
C GLY A 29 -8.25 -29.12 13.63
N PHE A 30 -6.97 -29.08 13.23
CA PHE A 30 -6.37 -27.88 12.67
C PHE A 30 -6.87 -27.65 11.26
N VAL A 31 -7.06 -26.38 10.92
CA VAL A 31 -7.68 -25.94 9.69
C VAL A 31 -6.69 -25.12 8.89
N LYS A 32 -6.59 -25.42 7.59
CA LYS A 32 -5.77 -24.65 6.66
C LYS A 32 -6.45 -24.46 5.32
N ASP A 33 -6.30 -23.27 4.77
CA ASP A 33 -6.71 -23.01 3.40
C ASP A 33 -5.70 -23.61 2.42
N VAL A 34 -6.14 -24.60 1.66
CA VAL A 34 -5.33 -25.32 0.67
C VAL A 34 -5.80 -25.01 -0.75
N THR A 35 -6.61 -23.97 -0.97
CA THR A 35 -7.17 -23.60 -2.27
C THR A 35 -6.07 -23.49 -3.34
N GLN A 36 -4.92 -22.91 -3.00
CA GLN A 36 -3.78 -22.72 -3.90
C GLN A 36 -3.23 -24.02 -4.49
N ARG A 37 -3.40 -25.15 -3.79
CA ARG A 37 -2.94 -26.47 -4.24
C ARG A 37 -3.80 -27.03 -5.38
N TYR A 38 -5.09 -26.74 -5.34
CA TYR A 38 -6.09 -27.40 -6.18
C TYR A 38 -6.59 -26.51 -7.31
N ASP A 39 -6.67 -25.20 -7.07
CA ASP A 39 -7.26 -24.26 -8.01
C ASP A 39 -6.22 -23.65 -8.97
N PRO A 40 -6.24 -24.02 -10.26
CA PRO A 40 -5.34 -23.43 -11.25
C PRO A 40 -5.65 -21.96 -11.55
N ALA A 41 -6.85 -21.46 -11.22
CA ALA A 41 -7.27 -20.09 -11.45
C ALA A 41 -7.11 -19.20 -10.20
N TRP A 42 -6.34 -19.65 -9.21
CA TRP A 42 -6.13 -18.97 -7.93
C TRP A 42 -5.70 -17.51 -8.11
N MET A 43 -4.68 -17.27 -8.93
CA MET A 43 -4.09 -15.94 -9.12
C MET A 43 -4.93 -15.02 -10.02
N THR A 44 -5.91 -15.54 -10.75
CA THR A 44 -6.62 -14.80 -11.80
C THR A 44 -8.08 -14.52 -11.45
N ALA A 45 -8.86 -15.56 -11.13
CA ALA A 45 -10.31 -15.47 -10.96
C ALA A 45 -10.72 -15.68 -9.49
N THR A 46 -10.31 -16.80 -8.89
CA THR A 46 -10.84 -17.24 -7.60
C THR A 46 -10.56 -16.26 -6.48
N ARG A 47 -9.34 -15.71 -6.41
CA ARG A 47 -8.98 -14.70 -5.40
C ARG A 47 -9.87 -13.45 -5.46
N LYS A 48 -10.38 -13.08 -6.64
CA LYS A 48 -11.23 -11.89 -6.81
C LYS A 48 -12.65 -12.09 -6.31
N CYS A 49 -13.07 -13.33 -6.10
CA CYS A 49 -14.42 -13.70 -5.64
C CYS A 49 -14.45 -14.05 -4.15
N ARG A 50 -13.39 -13.72 -3.40
CA ARG A 50 -13.25 -14.03 -1.99
C ARG A 50 -13.49 -12.80 -1.12
N VAL A 51 -13.74 -13.07 0.15
CA VAL A 51 -13.84 -12.04 1.19
C VAL A 51 -12.48 -11.39 1.43
N ASP A 52 -12.48 -10.34 2.25
CA ASP A 52 -11.25 -9.67 2.67
C ASP A 52 -10.22 -10.67 3.23
N ALA A 53 -8.97 -10.52 2.79
CA ALA A 53 -7.91 -11.48 3.10
C ALA A 53 -7.51 -11.43 4.58
N GLN A 54 -7.50 -10.24 5.20
CA GLN A 54 -7.17 -10.09 6.61
C GLN A 54 -8.25 -10.73 7.47
N TRP A 55 -9.52 -10.43 7.18
CA TRP A 55 -10.64 -11.04 7.89
C TRP A 55 -10.63 -12.57 7.81
N TRP A 56 -10.30 -13.13 6.64
CA TRP A 56 -10.21 -14.58 6.48
C TRP A 56 -9.06 -15.19 7.29
N GLU A 57 -7.90 -14.53 7.30
CA GLU A 57 -6.76 -14.97 8.12
C GLU A 57 -7.10 -14.92 9.61
N ASP A 58 -7.68 -13.81 10.08
CA ASP A 58 -8.10 -13.62 11.47
C ASP A 58 -9.15 -14.68 11.88
N THR A 59 -10.05 -15.07 10.96
CA THR A 59 -11.08 -16.09 11.21
C THR A 59 -10.48 -17.49 11.36
N LEU A 60 -9.41 -17.80 10.64
CA LEU A 60 -8.73 -19.10 10.71
C LEU A 60 -7.68 -19.17 11.82
N GLU A 61 -7.24 -18.03 12.36
CA GLU A 61 -6.23 -17.93 13.41
C GLU A 61 -6.44 -18.90 14.58
N PRO A 62 -7.67 -19.06 15.15
CA PRO A 62 -7.88 -19.97 16.29
C PRO A 62 -7.67 -21.45 15.96
N TYR A 63 -7.70 -21.80 14.66
CA TYR A 63 -7.60 -23.16 14.16
C TYR A 63 -6.25 -23.46 13.49
N LYS A 64 -5.30 -22.50 13.52
CA LYS A 64 -3.98 -22.69 12.93
C LYS A 64 -3.23 -23.82 13.65
N SER A 65 -2.51 -24.62 12.85
CA SER A 65 -1.68 -25.70 13.35
C SER A 65 -0.51 -25.15 14.17
N SER A 66 -0.15 -25.85 15.25
CA SER A 66 1.06 -25.56 16.02
C SER A 66 2.34 -26.08 15.33
N PHE A 67 2.21 -26.85 14.24
CA PHE A 67 3.32 -27.44 13.49
C PHE A 67 3.89 -26.49 12.45
N VAL A 68 4.54 -25.43 12.92
CA VAL A 68 5.08 -24.33 12.08
C VAL A 68 5.95 -24.82 10.92
N GLU A 69 6.81 -25.82 11.13
CA GLU A 69 7.69 -26.33 10.06
C GLU A 69 6.94 -27.03 8.92
N ARG A 70 5.89 -27.79 9.25
CA ARG A 70 5.03 -28.44 8.27
C ARG A 70 4.31 -27.38 7.44
N ASP A 71 3.78 -26.37 8.12
CA ASP A 71 3.06 -25.29 7.48
C ASP A 71 3.96 -24.45 6.56
N ALA A 72 5.18 -24.15 7.00
CA ALA A 72 6.18 -23.44 6.21
C ALA A 72 6.68 -24.27 5.02
N LYS A 73 6.76 -25.60 5.15
CA LYS A 73 7.08 -26.48 4.02
C LYS A 73 5.96 -26.45 2.97
N GLU A 74 4.72 -26.58 3.40
CA GLU A 74 3.56 -26.55 2.51
C GLU A 74 3.38 -25.19 1.81
N GLU A 75 3.61 -24.08 2.52
CA GLU A 75 3.56 -22.75 1.92
C GLU A 75 4.62 -22.59 0.82
N ARG A 76 5.83 -23.09 1.05
CA ARG A 76 6.88 -23.12 0.01
C ARG A 76 6.47 -23.95 -1.20
N GLU A 77 5.77 -25.07 -1.00
CA GLU A 77 5.23 -25.87 -2.11
C GLU A 77 4.16 -25.08 -2.89
N PHE A 78 3.32 -24.30 -2.22
CA PHE A 78 2.32 -23.44 -2.89
C PHE A 78 2.99 -22.35 -3.70
N VAL A 79 3.93 -21.62 -3.10
CA VAL A 79 4.67 -20.55 -3.77
C VAL A 79 5.40 -21.09 -5.01
N ALA A 80 6.11 -22.22 -4.90
CA ALA A 80 6.80 -22.82 -6.03
C ALA A 80 5.83 -23.19 -7.16
N LYS A 81 4.70 -23.83 -6.84
CA LYS A 81 3.68 -24.18 -7.84
C LYS A 81 3.09 -22.96 -8.54
N LEU A 82 2.85 -21.87 -7.81
CA LEU A 82 2.30 -20.64 -8.38
C LEU A 82 3.33 -19.93 -9.27
N GLN A 83 4.61 -19.98 -8.93
CA GLN A 83 5.69 -19.42 -9.74
C GLN A 83 5.92 -20.22 -11.04
N ASP A 84 5.74 -21.54 -10.99
CA ASP A 84 5.85 -22.42 -12.17
C ASP A 84 4.68 -22.28 -13.14
N GLN A 85 3.59 -21.58 -12.76
CA GLN A 85 2.47 -21.37 -13.68
C GLN A 85 2.90 -20.49 -14.86
N PRO A 86 2.42 -20.82 -16.09
CA PRO A 86 2.71 -19.99 -17.25
C PRO A 86 2.10 -18.60 -17.08
N LEU A 87 2.69 -17.63 -17.77
CA LEU A 87 2.14 -16.28 -17.81
C LEU A 87 0.68 -16.29 -18.29
N PRO A 88 -0.20 -15.47 -17.68
CA PRO A 88 -1.58 -15.35 -18.14
C PRO A 88 -1.64 -14.96 -19.62
N GLN A 89 -2.58 -15.56 -20.37
CA GLN A 89 -2.69 -15.36 -21.82
C GLN A 89 -3.63 -14.21 -22.18
N SER A 90 -4.51 -13.82 -21.24
CA SER A 90 -5.47 -12.75 -21.43
C SER A 90 -5.06 -11.50 -20.67
N ILE A 91 -5.20 -10.34 -21.31
CA ILE A 91 -4.93 -9.04 -20.70
C ILE A 91 -5.76 -8.86 -19.42
N SER A 92 -7.04 -9.26 -19.42
CA SER A 92 -7.93 -9.09 -18.27
C SER A 92 -7.46 -9.83 -17.01
N GLU A 93 -6.70 -10.91 -17.16
CA GLU A 93 -6.19 -11.71 -16.06
C GLU A 93 -5.11 -10.96 -15.27
N TYR A 94 -4.32 -10.12 -15.95
CA TYR A 94 -3.29 -9.28 -15.33
C TYR A 94 -3.86 -8.16 -14.45
N LYS A 95 -5.15 -7.83 -14.56
CA LYS A 95 -5.76 -6.81 -13.71
C LYS A 95 -5.81 -7.32 -12.27
N ASN A 96 -5.09 -6.65 -11.37
CA ASN A 96 -4.91 -7.03 -9.96
C ASN A 96 -4.30 -8.43 -9.76
N HIS A 97 -3.50 -8.91 -10.72
CA HIS A 97 -2.77 -10.16 -10.56
C HIS A 97 -1.69 -10.02 -9.46
N PRO A 98 -1.51 -11.02 -8.58
CA PRO A 98 -0.60 -10.91 -7.44
C PRO A 98 0.88 -10.77 -7.84
N LEU A 99 1.33 -11.50 -8.87
CA LEU A 99 2.75 -11.55 -9.24
C LEU A 99 3.15 -10.68 -10.43
N TYR A 100 2.19 -10.28 -11.26
CA TYR A 100 2.48 -9.71 -12.57
C TYR A 100 1.63 -8.47 -12.83
N ALA A 101 2.13 -7.54 -13.63
CA ALA A 101 1.28 -6.50 -14.19
C ALA A 101 1.74 -6.04 -15.57
N LEU A 102 0.80 -5.36 -16.22
CA LEU A 102 1.00 -4.67 -17.48
C LEU A 102 1.04 -3.17 -17.22
N LYS A 103 1.85 -2.45 -18.01
CA LYS A 103 1.97 -0.99 -17.92
C LYS A 103 0.61 -0.26 -18.04
N ARG A 104 -0.31 -0.80 -18.84
CA ARG A 104 -1.67 -0.25 -19.00
C ARG A 104 -2.54 -0.28 -17.75
N HIS A 105 -2.27 -1.18 -16.81
CA HIS A 105 -3.04 -1.34 -15.58
C HIS A 105 -2.47 -0.55 -14.40
N LEU A 106 -1.35 0.15 -14.60
CA LEU A 106 -0.78 1.00 -13.57
C LEU A 106 -1.76 2.12 -13.23
N LEU A 107 -1.99 2.29 -11.93
CA LEU A 107 -2.81 3.39 -11.44
C LEU A 107 -2.10 4.73 -11.66
N LYS A 108 -2.87 5.81 -11.54
CA LYS A 108 -2.38 7.18 -11.67
C LYS A 108 -1.13 7.44 -10.80
N TYR A 109 -1.15 6.95 -9.56
CA TYR A 109 -0.08 7.11 -8.58
C TYR A 109 0.86 5.90 -8.50
N GLU A 110 0.92 5.05 -9.52
CA GLU A 110 1.88 3.94 -9.59
C GLU A 110 2.86 4.16 -10.74
N ALA A 111 4.04 3.57 -10.61
CA ALA A 111 4.99 3.41 -11.70
C ALA A 111 5.86 2.17 -11.51
N ILE A 112 6.51 1.74 -12.59
CA ILE A 112 7.49 0.66 -12.57
C ILE A 112 8.84 1.26 -12.18
N TYR A 113 9.51 0.67 -11.19
CA TYR A 113 10.86 1.02 -10.78
C TYR A 113 11.66 -0.26 -10.45
N PRO A 114 12.96 -0.33 -10.82
CA PRO A 114 13.67 0.65 -11.65
C PRO A 114 13.09 0.71 -13.08
N GLU A 115 13.36 1.79 -13.82
CA GLU A 115 12.93 1.89 -15.24
C GLU A 115 13.50 0.76 -16.10
N THR A 116 14.63 0.20 -15.66
CA THR A 116 15.31 -0.95 -16.25
C THR A 116 14.76 -2.30 -15.77
N ALA A 117 13.58 -2.33 -15.15
CA ALA A 117 12.96 -3.56 -14.68
C ALA A 117 12.89 -4.60 -15.81
N ALA A 118 13.28 -5.83 -15.50
CA ALA A 118 13.32 -6.91 -16.48
C ALA A 118 11.92 -7.24 -17.00
N ILE A 119 11.82 -7.44 -18.31
CA ILE A 119 10.61 -7.91 -18.96
C ILE A 119 10.55 -9.42 -18.79
N LEU A 120 9.53 -9.91 -18.08
CA LEU A 120 9.34 -11.34 -17.80
C LEU A 120 8.74 -12.10 -19.00
N GLY A 121 8.08 -11.37 -19.90
CA GLY A 121 7.49 -11.91 -21.11
C GLY A 121 6.57 -10.90 -21.78
N TYR A 122 5.78 -11.39 -22.74
CA TYR A 122 4.84 -10.57 -23.48
C TYR A 122 3.45 -11.21 -23.49
N CYS A 123 2.43 -10.40 -23.27
CA CYS A 123 1.03 -10.77 -23.46
C CYS A 123 0.43 -9.87 -24.53
N ARG A 124 0.09 -10.43 -25.70
CA ARG A 124 -0.47 -9.70 -26.85
C ARG A 124 0.35 -8.46 -27.26
N GLY A 125 1.68 -8.59 -27.23
CA GLY A 125 2.62 -7.52 -27.57
C GLY A 125 2.93 -6.54 -26.44
N GLU A 126 2.33 -6.68 -25.27
CA GLU A 126 2.66 -5.85 -24.10
C GLU A 126 3.63 -6.54 -23.16
N ALA A 127 4.65 -5.79 -22.73
CA ALA A 127 5.65 -6.26 -21.78
C ALA A 127 5.00 -6.52 -20.40
N VAL A 128 5.29 -7.70 -19.86
CA VAL A 128 4.88 -8.14 -18.53
C VAL A 128 6.01 -7.85 -17.55
N TYR A 129 5.67 -7.19 -16.45
CA TYR A 129 6.61 -6.87 -15.37
C TYR A 129 6.22 -7.60 -14.09
N SER A 130 7.19 -7.86 -13.21
CA SER A 130 6.90 -8.28 -11.84
C SER A 130 6.08 -7.19 -11.13
N ARG A 131 5.07 -7.61 -10.36
CA ARG A 131 4.30 -6.70 -9.51
C ARG A 131 5.19 -6.05 -8.44
N ASP A 132 6.29 -6.70 -8.05
CA ASP A 132 7.26 -6.15 -7.07
C ASP A 132 7.98 -4.91 -7.58
N CYS A 133 8.11 -4.76 -8.91
CA CYS A 133 8.68 -3.55 -9.51
C CYS A 133 7.67 -2.39 -9.55
N ILE A 134 6.43 -2.58 -9.08
CA ILE A 134 5.41 -1.54 -9.14
C ILE A 134 5.34 -0.87 -7.79
N HIS A 135 5.65 0.42 -7.82
CA HIS A 135 5.71 1.21 -6.63
C HIS A 135 4.69 2.34 -6.67
N THR A 136 4.03 2.51 -5.54
CA THR A 136 3.19 3.68 -5.29
C THR A 136 4.08 4.91 -5.15
N LEU A 137 3.69 5.96 -5.86
CA LEU A 137 4.31 7.27 -5.83
C LEU A 137 3.42 8.23 -5.04
N HIS A 138 4.05 9.14 -4.32
CA HIS A 138 3.37 10.13 -3.52
C HIS A 138 3.92 11.53 -3.79
N SER A 139 3.09 12.55 -3.55
CA SER A 139 3.58 13.94 -3.53
C SER A 139 4.46 14.17 -2.30
N LYS A 140 5.21 15.28 -2.28
CA LYS A 140 6.03 15.68 -1.13
C LYS A 140 5.22 15.71 0.18
N ASP A 141 4.03 16.30 0.15
CA ASP A 141 3.17 16.40 1.33
C ASP A 141 2.66 15.04 1.82
N THR A 142 2.34 14.13 0.89
CA THR A 142 1.90 12.78 1.25
C THR A 142 3.05 11.95 1.83
N TRP A 143 4.28 12.10 1.30
CA TRP A 143 5.46 11.50 1.92
C TRP A 143 5.72 12.06 3.32
N LEU A 144 5.52 13.36 3.53
CA LEU A 144 5.70 13.99 4.84
C LEU A 144 4.76 13.41 5.90
N LYS A 145 3.51 13.10 5.54
CA LYS A 145 2.54 12.40 6.41
C LYS A 145 3.01 11.00 6.84
N GLN A 146 3.88 10.38 6.04
CA GLN A 146 4.51 9.09 6.34
C GLN A 146 5.88 9.26 7.01
N ALA A 147 6.19 10.47 7.53
CA ALA A 147 7.49 10.83 8.11
C ALA A 147 8.67 10.58 7.16
N ARG A 148 8.50 10.94 5.88
CA ARG A 148 9.57 10.92 4.87
C ARG A 148 9.63 12.23 4.11
N VAL A 149 10.83 12.61 3.71
CA VAL A 149 11.07 13.81 2.90
C VAL A 149 11.74 13.42 1.60
N VAL A 150 11.36 14.09 0.52
CA VAL A 150 12.04 13.94 -0.78
C VAL A 150 13.40 14.61 -0.67
N ARG A 151 14.46 13.91 -1.10
CA ARG A 151 15.82 14.45 -1.02
C ARG A 151 15.94 15.73 -1.84
N ILE A 152 16.84 16.61 -1.41
CA ILE A 152 17.09 17.89 -2.08
C ILE A 152 17.65 17.62 -3.48
N GLY A 153 17.08 18.29 -4.49
CA GLY A 153 17.51 18.17 -5.89
C GLY A 153 16.90 17.01 -6.69
N GLU A 154 16.09 16.14 -6.07
CA GLU A 154 15.39 15.06 -6.78
C GLU A 154 14.38 15.60 -7.80
N VAL A 155 14.39 15.01 -8.99
CA VAL A 155 13.43 15.30 -10.06
C VAL A 155 12.20 14.40 -9.89
N PRO A 156 10.96 14.89 -10.10
CA PRO A 156 9.77 14.06 -10.01
C PRO A 156 9.84 12.86 -10.96
N TYR A 157 9.57 11.65 -10.44
CA TYR A 157 9.53 10.44 -11.27
C TYR A 157 8.33 10.43 -12.23
N LYS A 158 7.22 11.03 -11.80
CA LYS A 158 6.00 11.13 -12.60
C LYS A 158 5.27 12.43 -12.30
N MET A 159 4.87 13.13 -13.35
CA MET A 159 3.94 14.25 -13.25
C MET A 159 2.51 13.76 -13.52
N VAL A 160 1.55 14.20 -12.74
CA VAL A 160 0.12 13.89 -12.95
C VAL A 160 -0.75 15.13 -12.77
N LYS A 161 -1.99 15.08 -13.25
CA LYS A 161 -2.98 16.13 -12.95
C LYS A 161 -3.41 16.06 -11.49
N GLY A 162 -3.15 17.06 -10.66
CA GLY A 162 -3.51 17.07 -9.24
C GLY A 162 -5.03 17.07 -9.02
N CYS A 163 -5.50 16.37 -7.98
CA CYS A 163 -6.92 16.31 -7.64
C CYS A 163 -7.37 17.39 -6.64
N SER A 164 -6.45 18.19 -6.07
CA SER A 164 -6.81 19.19 -5.07
C SER A 164 -7.71 20.28 -5.67
N ASN A 165 -8.60 20.87 -4.84
CA ASN A 165 -9.48 21.95 -5.28
C ASN A 165 -8.69 23.15 -5.83
N GLN A 166 -7.57 23.49 -5.21
CA GLN A 166 -6.68 24.56 -5.67
C GLN A 166 -6.06 24.24 -7.03
N ALA A 167 -5.54 23.03 -7.23
CA ALA A 167 -4.98 22.60 -8.52
C ALA A 167 -6.05 22.61 -9.63
N ARG A 168 -7.25 22.10 -9.32
CA ARG A 168 -8.39 22.14 -10.24
C ARG A 168 -8.78 23.57 -10.61
N LYS A 169 -8.86 24.49 -9.64
CA LYS A 169 -9.17 25.91 -9.87
C LYS A 169 -8.10 26.58 -10.74
N ALA A 170 -6.82 26.33 -10.46
CA ALA A 170 -5.71 26.87 -11.25
C ALA A 170 -5.76 26.41 -12.71
N ARG A 171 -6.07 25.13 -12.97
CA ARG A 171 -6.22 24.61 -14.35
C ARG A 171 -7.46 25.13 -15.08
N MET A 172 -8.50 25.52 -14.34
CA MET A 172 -9.71 26.11 -14.92
C MET A 172 -9.58 27.62 -15.22
N ALA A 173 -8.60 28.29 -14.63
CA ALA A 173 -8.40 29.73 -14.80
C ALA A 173 -8.04 30.12 -16.26
N GLU A 174 -7.27 29.28 -16.95
CA GLU A 174 -6.84 29.51 -18.33
C GLU A 174 -7.01 28.25 -19.16
N ALA A 175 -7.48 28.38 -20.40
CA ALA A 175 -7.70 27.24 -21.30
C ALA A 175 -6.43 26.43 -21.56
N ALA A 176 -5.27 27.10 -21.65
CA ALA A 176 -3.96 26.46 -21.84
C ALA A 176 -3.55 25.53 -20.67
N ASN A 177 -4.09 25.74 -19.47
CA ASN A 177 -3.71 24.98 -18.27
C ASN A 177 -4.59 23.74 -18.02
N ARG A 178 -5.64 23.51 -18.83
CA ARG A 178 -6.59 22.40 -18.61
C ARG A 178 -5.92 21.02 -18.58
N ASP A 179 -4.91 20.82 -19.42
CA ASP A 179 -4.19 19.55 -19.54
C ASP A 179 -2.86 19.50 -18.78
N LYS A 180 -2.52 20.56 -18.05
CA LYS A 180 -1.26 20.65 -17.30
C LYS A 180 -1.16 19.58 -16.23
N MET A 181 -0.07 18.82 -16.26
CA MET A 181 0.32 17.92 -15.18
C MET A 181 1.10 18.72 -14.14
N ASP A 182 0.43 19.06 -13.05
CA ASP A 182 0.86 20.03 -12.05
C ASP A 182 1.21 19.40 -10.69
N LEU A 183 1.02 18.10 -10.52
CA LEU A 183 1.36 17.38 -9.30
C LEU A 183 2.61 16.50 -9.52
N PRO A 184 3.76 16.84 -8.93
CA PRO A 184 4.93 16.00 -8.94
C PRO A 184 4.78 14.83 -7.97
N LEU A 185 5.11 13.62 -8.44
CA LEU A 185 5.13 12.40 -7.65
C LEU A 185 6.54 11.82 -7.58
N PHE A 186 6.85 11.28 -6.40
CA PHE A 186 8.15 10.72 -6.07
C PHE A 186 7.98 9.29 -5.55
N GLY A 187 8.94 8.44 -5.87
CA GLY A 187 9.01 7.08 -5.34
C GLY A 187 9.74 7.01 -4.00
N LEU A 188 9.58 5.90 -3.28
CA LEU A 188 10.23 5.68 -1.99
C LEU A 188 11.75 5.85 -2.07
N TRP A 189 12.37 5.41 -3.18
CA TRP A 189 13.82 5.50 -3.44
C TRP A 189 14.35 6.92 -3.58
N GLN A 190 13.48 7.92 -3.81
CA GLN A 190 13.85 9.35 -3.88
C GLN A 190 13.68 10.06 -2.54
N THR A 191 13.30 9.32 -1.49
CA THR A 191 13.02 9.88 -0.17
C THR A 191 13.99 9.38 0.87
N GLU A 192 14.08 10.13 1.95
CA GLU A 192 14.78 9.78 3.17
C GLU A 192 13.84 9.90 4.38
N LYS A 193 14.23 9.30 5.50
CA LYS A 193 13.45 9.39 6.73
C LYS A 193 13.47 10.84 7.23
N TYR A 194 12.31 11.33 7.65
CA TYR A 194 12.20 12.66 8.26
C TYR A 194 13.07 12.71 9.51
N GLN A 195 13.91 13.74 9.61
CA GLN A 195 14.71 14.01 10.79
C GLN A 195 14.01 15.11 11.59
N PRO A 196 13.51 14.83 12.81
CA PRO A 196 12.85 15.83 13.61
C PRO A 196 13.83 16.93 14.02
N PRO A 197 13.43 18.21 13.94
CA PRO A 197 14.26 19.32 14.39
C PRO A 197 14.49 19.26 15.90
N LEU A 198 15.62 19.81 16.35
CA LEU A 198 15.93 20.00 17.77
C LEU A 198 15.24 21.24 18.31
N ALA A 199 14.68 21.16 19.51
CA ALA A 199 14.25 22.34 20.26
C ALA A 199 15.47 23.09 20.82
N VAL A 200 15.58 24.38 20.51
CA VAL A 200 16.71 25.23 20.92
C VAL A 200 16.19 26.33 21.84
N ASP A 201 16.90 26.58 22.95
CA ASP A 201 16.56 27.61 23.95
C ASP A 201 15.13 27.49 24.52
N GLY A 202 14.66 26.26 24.70
CA GLY A 202 13.31 25.97 25.20
C GLY A 202 12.20 26.34 24.20
N ARG A 203 12.54 26.65 22.94
CA ARG A 203 11.58 26.98 21.89
C ARG A 203 11.33 25.80 20.97
N VAL A 204 10.05 25.57 20.68
CA VAL A 204 9.61 24.52 19.76
C VAL A 204 9.82 25.01 18.32
N PRO A 205 10.47 24.22 17.45
CA PRO A 205 10.64 24.56 16.04
C PRO A 205 9.27 24.65 15.35
N ARG A 206 9.07 25.64 14.47
CA ARG A 206 7.78 25.91 13.82
C ARG A 206 7.91 25.77 12.31
N ASN A 207 6.84 25.30 11.66
CA ASN A 207 6.70 25.34 10.21
C ASN A 207 6.27 26.76 9.74
N GLU A 208 6.09 26.93 8.43
CA GLU A 208 5.65 28.19 7.80
C GLU A 208 4.28 28.69 8.30
N PHE A 209 3.47 27.80 8.88
CA PHE A 209 2.16 28.12 9.46
C PHE A 209 2.22 28.42 10.96
N GLY A 210 3.41 28.40 11.57
CA GLY A 210 3.59 28.64 13.01
C GLY A 210 3.30 27.44 13.90
N ASN A 211 3.06 26.26 13.32
CA ASN A 211 2.69 25.01 14.02
C ASN A 211 3.79 23.94 13.85
N VAL A 212 3.61 22.77 14.46
CA VAL A 212 4.46 21.58 14.21
C VAL A 212 3.67 20.51 13.48
N TYR A 213 4.24 19.90 12.44
CA TYR A 213 3.67 18.68 11.87
C TYR A 213 4.08 17.47 12.70
N LEU A 214 3.10 16.72 13.20
CA LEU A 214 3.31 15.56 14.06
C LEU A 214 2.39 14.40 13.61
N PHE A 215 2.52 14.01 12.34
CA PHE A 215 1.70 12.94 11.75
C PHE A 215 2.10 11.54 12.22
N GLN A 216 3.34 11.37 12.68
CA GLN A 216 3.89 10.13 13.20
C GLN A 216 4.66 10.43 14.49
N PRO A 217 4.75 9.47 15.43
CA PRO A 217 5.48 9.66 16.68
C PRO A 217 6.96 10.07 16.50
N CYS A 218 7.61 9.59 15.43
CA CYS A 218 9.00 9.92 15.11
C CYS A 218 9.22 11.36 14.60
N MET A 219 8.15 12.12 14.36
CA MET A 219 8.24 13.53 13.96
C MET A 219 8.32 14.48 15.17
N LEU A 220 8.23 13.97 16.40
CA LEU A 220 8.33 14.77 17.61
C LEU A 220 9.70 15.48 17.66
N PRO A 221 9.73 16.82 17.76
CA PRO A 221 10.99 17.55 17.91
C PRO A 221 11.78 17.03 19.11
N ILE A 222 13.09 16.91 18.91
CA ILE A 222 13.98 16.37 19.94
C ILE A 222 14.02 17.38 21.09
N GLY A 223 13.77 16.90 22.32
CA GLY A 223 13.68 17.74 23.52
C GLY A 223 12.27 18.26 23.82
N CYS A 224 11.26 17.91 23.01
CA CYS A 224 9.85 18.24 23.27
C CYS A 224 9.05 17.03 23.75
N VAL A 225 7.87 17.31 24.32
CA VAL A 225 6.85 16.31 24.68
C VAL A 225 5.51 16.76 24.12
N GLN A 226 4.76 15.82 23.55
CA GLN A 226 3.38 16.07 23.12
C GLN A 226 2.44 15.94 24.31
N LEU A 227 1.62 16.97 24.55
CA LEU A 227 0.56 16.95 25.56
C LEU A 227 -0.79 17.12 24.86
N ASN A 228 -1.73 16.21 25.13
CA ASN A 228 -3.09 16.28 24.61
C ASN A 228 -4.07 16.65 25.73
N LEU A 229 -4.10 17.94 26.07
CA LEU A 229 -4.97 18.48 27.13
C LEU A 229 -5.66 19.78 26.65
N PRO A 230 -6.90 20.05 27.07
CA PRO A 230 -7.59 21.28 26.71
C PRO A 230 -6.91 22.50 27.33
N SER A 231 -6.97 23.64 26.65
CA SER A 231 -6.48 24.94 27.15
C SER A 231 -4.98 25.02 27.50
N LEU A 232 -4.14 24.11 26.98
CA LEU A 232 -2.69 24.10 27.23
C LEU A 232 -2.01 25.43 26.93
N HIS A 233 -2.35 26.08 25.82
CA HIS A 233 -1.80 27.39 25.46
C HIS A 233 -2.00 28.46 26.54
N ARG A 234 -3.11 28.38 27.29
CA ARG A 234 -3.46 29.34 28.34
C ARG A 234 -2.61 29.13 29.59
N VAL A 235 -2.30 27.86 29.91
CA VAL A 235 -1.44 27.48 31.03
C VAL A 235 0.02 27.75 30.70
N ALA A 236 0.49 27.35 29.52
CA ALA A 236 1.85 27.57 29.05
C ALA A 236 2.23 29.06 29.07
N ARG A 237 1.32 29.93 28.63
CA ARG A 237 1.51 31.40 28.72
C ARG A 237 1.64 31.92 30.15
N LYS A 238 0.95 31.33 31.13
CA LYS A 238 1.06 31.72 32.54
C LYS A 238 2.37 31.25 33.16
N LEU A 239 2.91 30.13 32.68
CA LEU A 239 4.16 29.53 33.17
C LEU A 239 5.40 29.98 32.38
N ASP A 240 5.22 30.85 31.38
CA ASP A 240 6.28 31.30 30.45
C ASP A 240 7.01 30.14 29.73
N ILE A 241 6.25 29.10 29.36
CA ILE A 241 6.75 27.94 28.61
C ILE A 241 6.32 28.06 27.14
N ASP A 242 7.25 27.84 26.20
CA ASP A 242 6.92 27.85 24.77
C ASP A 242 6.04 26.64 24.42
N CYS A 243 4.88 26.90 23.83
CA CYS A 243 3.91 25.88 23.47
C CYS A 243 3.32 26.18 22.09
N VAL A 244 3.41 25.20 21.21
CA VAL A 244 3.01 25.29 19.80
C VAL A 244 1.98 24.20 19.52
N PRO A 245 0.91 24.48 18.76
CA PRO A 245 -0.05 23.45 18.40
C PRO A 245 0.60 22.44 17.44
N ALA A 246 0.38 21.16 17.72
CA ALA A 246 0.85 20.05 16.89
C ALA A 246 -0.29 19.60 15.97
N VAL A 247 -0.07 19.68 14.66
CA VAL A 247 -1.00 19.17 13.64
C VAL A 247 -0.70 17.69 13.44
N THR A 248 -1.61 16.85 13.92
CA THR A 248 -1.54 15.39 13.86
C THR A 248 -2.31 14.81 12.66
N GLY A 249 -3.25 15.57 12.12
CA GLY A 249 -4.06 15.14 10.99
C GLY A 249 -4.82 16.29 10.33
N PHE A 250 -5.72 15.91 9.43
CA PHE A 250 -6.66 16.84 8.82
C PHE A 250 -8.05 16.21 8.82
N ASP A 251 -9.03 16.94 9.30
CA ASP A 251 -10.44 16.59 9.21
C ASP A 251 -11.09 17.29 8.01
N PHE A 252 -12.08 16.64 7.41
CA PHE A 252 -12.80 17.12 6.25
C PHE A 252 -14.27 17.32 6.60
N HIS A 253 -14.64 18.54 6.97
CA HIS A 253 -16.01 18.92 7.25
C HIS A 253 -16.37 20.25 6.57
N GLY A 254 -17.63 20.44 6.20
CA GLY A 254 -18.09 21.67 5.55
C GLY A 254 -17.47 21.95 4.18
N GLY A 255 -16.93 20.92 3.50
CA GLY A 255 -16.29 21.06 2.18
C GLY A 255 -14.85 21.58 2.20
N TYR A 256 -14.26 21.79 3.39
CA TYR A 256 -12.88 22.24 3.58
C TYR A 256 -12.10 21.24 4.43
N SER A 257 -10.77 21.39 4.40
CA SER A 257 -9.84 20.59 5.19
C SER A 257 -9.32 21.43 6.35
N HIS A 258 -9.44 20.92 7.57
CA HIS A 258 -9.05 21.60 8.81
C HIS A 258 -7.98 20.79 9.53
N PRO A 259 -6.89 21.41 10.01
CA PRO A 259 -5.87 20.72 10.79
C PRO A 259 -6.44 20.27 12.15
N VAL A 260 -6.07 19.06 12.58
CA VAL A 260 -6.41 18.47 13.88
C VAL A 260 -5.17 18.28 14.71
#